data_AF-A0A8T7IV04-F1
#
_entry.id   AF-A0A8T7IV04-F1
#
_cell.length_a   1.000
_cell.length_b   1.000
_cell.length_c   1.000
_cell.angle_alpha   90.00
_cell.angle_beta   90.00
_cell.angle_gamma   90.00
#
_symmetry.space_group_name_H-M   'P 1'
#
loop_
_entity.id
_entity.type
_entity.pdbx_description
1 polymer ?
#
loop_
_entity_poly.entity_id
_entity_poly.type
_entity_poly.pdbx_seq_one_letter_code
_entity_poly.pdbx_strand_id
1 'polypeptide(L)'
;MLAMEEPIEKQHNNIARIATNLKILRQRLYDDIQLRALLEDSIETLSLINEEGSDRSSKLQEVAHQYQLTNRELQVLDLLLSGQRPQIISKQLSIALNTVRRHLSAIFRKLNVKSQVECIEKFGV
;
A
#
# COMPACT_ATOMS: atom_id res chain seq x y z
N MET A 1 5.59 53.52 -50.11
CA MET A 1 4.93 52.99 -48.89
C MET A 1 5.93 52.04 -48.25
N LEU A 2 6.77 52.56 -47.33
CA LEU A 2 7.94 51.86 -46.77
C LEU A 2 7.48 50.92 -45.65
N ALA A 3 7.77 49.63 -45.78
CA ALA A 3 7.66 48.68 -44.69
C ALA A 3 8.71 49.05 -43.63
N MET A 4 8.24 49.46 -42.46
CA MET A 4 9.07 49.72 -41.29
C MET A 4 9.66 48.38 -40.82
N GLU A 5 10.91 48.10 -41.18
CA GLU A 5 11.67 47.02 -40.55
C GLU A 5 11.79 47.33 -39.05
N GLU A 6 11.29 46.42 -38.20
CA GLU A 6 11.43 46.58 -36.76
C GLU A 6 12.92 46.65 -36.40
N PRO A 7 13.36 47.65 -35.59
CA PRO A 7 14.78 47.87 -35.33
C PRO A 7 15.44 46.63 -34.73
N ILE A 8 16.59 46.25 -35.30
CA ILE A 8 17.43 45.09 -34.94
C ILE A 8 17.66 44.97 -33.42
N GLU A 9 17.70 46.10 -32.71
CA GLU A 9 17.86 46.19 -31.25
C GLU A 9 16.67 45.58 -30.47
N LYS A 10 15.42 45.76 -30.95
CA LYS A 10 14.24 45.13 -30.34
C LYS A 10 14.24 43.61 -30.52
N GLN A 11 14.72 43.12 -31.66
CA GLN A 11 14.82 41.68 -31.92
C GLN A 11 15.87 41.01 -31.01
N HIS A 12 17.02 41.66 -30.78
CA HIS A 12 18.03 41.15 -29.83
C HIS A 12 17.51 41.05 -28.39
N ASN A 13 16.71 42.03 -27.95
CA ASN A 13 16.08 42.01 -26.64
C ASN A 13 15.10 40.82 -26.49
N ASN A 14 14.33 40.53 -27.53
CA ASN A 14 13.42 39.39 -27.55
C ASN A 14 14.15 38.05 -27.45
N ILE A 15 15.26 37.89 -28.19
CA ILE A 15 16.09 36.66 -28.16
C ILE A 15 16.71 36.45 -26.78
N ALA A 16 17.24 37.50 -26.14
CA ALA A 16 17.82 37.41 -24.81
C ALA A 16 16.80 36.98 -23.74
N ARG A 17 15.56 37.48 -23.84
CA ARG A 17 14.46 37.11 -22.93
C ARG A 17 14.03 35.66 -23.13
N ILE A 18 13.94 35.19 -24.37
CA ILE A 18 13.62 33.79 -24.67
C ILE A 18 14.73 32.87 -24.14
N ALA A 19 16.01 33.19 -24.36
CA ALA A 19 17.13 32.42 -23.84
C ALA A 19 17.12 32.34 -22.30
N THR A 20 16.79 33.45 -21.64
CA THR A 20 16.64 33.51 -20.18
C THR A 20 15.49 32.63 -19.70
N ASN A 21 14.32 32.73 -20.35
CA ASN A 21 13.15 31.91 -20.04
C ASN A 21 13.45 30.42 -20.24
N LEU A 22 14.13 30.04 -21.32
CA LEU A 22 14.53 28.66 -21.59
C LEU A 22 15.54 28.14 -20.55
N LYS A 23 16.48 28.97 -20.09
CA LYS A 23 17.41 28.61 -19.02
C LYS A 23 16.70 28.35 -17.69
N ILE A 24 15.70 29.17 -17.36
CA ILE A 24 14.84 29.00 -16.18
C ILE A 24 13.99 27.73 -16.30
N LEU A 25 13.35 27.50 -17.44
CA LEU A 25 12.59 26.27 -17.69
C LEU A 25 13.48 25.04 -17.63
N ARG A 26 14.69 25.08 -18.20
CA ARG A 26 15.68 24.00 -18.12
C ARG A 26 16.04 23.69 -16.66
N GLN A 27 16.26 24.72 -15.84
CA GLN A 27 16.57 24.55 -14.43
C GLN A 27 15.40 23.91 -13.68
N ARG A 28 14.18 24.41 -13.89
CA ARG A 28 12.96 23.85 -13.28
C ARG A 28 12.68 22.42 -13.73
N LEU A 29 12.92 22.10 -15.00
CA LEU A 29 12.82 20.73 -15.54
C LEU A 29 13.88 19.80 -14.93
N TYR A 30 15.06 20.32 -14.59
CA TYR A 30 16.10 19.59 -13.85
C TYR A 30 15.68 19.31 -12.41
N ASP A 31 15.10 20.30 -11.74
CA ASP A 31 14.62 20.18 -10.36
C ASP A 31 13.43 19.18 -10.28
N ASP A 32 12.61 19.07 -11.32
CA ASP A 32 11.51 18.11 -11.45
C ASP A 32 12.00 16.65 -11.65
N ILE A 33 13.10 16.46 -12.41
CA ILE A 33 13.78 15.16 -12.53
C ILE A 33 14.38 14.73 -11.18
N GLN A 34 14.97 15.67 -10.42
CA GLN A 34 15.49 15.37 -9.09
C GLN A 34 14.39 15.05 -8.08
N LEU A 35 13.27 15.78 -8.11
CA LEU A 35 12.11 15.49 -7.27
C LEU A 35 11.51 14.12 -7.59
N ARG A 36 11.44 13.75 -8.87
CA ARG A 36 10.99 12.42 -9.30
C ARG A 36 11.93 11.32 -8.82
N ALA A 37 13.24 11.50 -8.92
CA ALA A 37 14.22 10.53 -8.43
C ALA A 37 14.14 10.37 -6.90
N LEU A 38 13.97 11.48 -6.16
CA LEU A 38 13.75 11.44 -4.70
C LEU A 38 12.44 10.76 -4.32
N LEU A 39 11.38 10.94 -5.10
CA LEU A 39 10.10 10.25 -4.91
C LEU A 39 10.22 8.75 -5.23
N GLU A 40 10.91 8.37 -6.30
CA GLU A 40 11.18 6.97 -6.65
C GLU A 40 11.99 6.27 -5.53
N ASP A 41 13.04 6.90 -5.02
CA ASP A 41 13.86 6.40 -3.90
C ASP A 41 13.06 6.29 -2.59
N SER A 42 12.21 7.28 -2.32
CA SER A 42 11.31 7.25 -1.16
C SER A 42 10.25 6.14 -1.28
N ILE A 43 9.71 5.90 -2.49
CA ILE A 43 8.76 4.80 -2.76
C ILE A 43 9.44 3.44 -2.58
N GLU A 44 10.66 3.28 -3.08
CA GLU A 44 11.45 2.07 -2.92
C GLU A 44 11.74 1.79 -1.43
N THR A 45 12.19 2.81 -0.70
CA THR A 45 12.42 2.73 0.75
C THR A 45 11.13 2.38 1.52
N LEU A 46 9.99 2.97 1.15
CA LEU A 46 8.69 2.63 1.74
C LEU A 46 8.25 1.19 1.41
N SER A 47 8.57 0.67 0.23
CA SER A 47 8.32 -0.73 -0.13
C SER A 47 9.13 -1.67 0.75
N LEU A 48 10.43 -1.38 0.96
CA LEU A 48 11.32 -2.16 1.83
C LEU A 48 10.86 -2.17 3.29
N ILE A 49 10.38 -1.02 3.81
CA ILE A 49 9.82 -0.91 5.16
C ILE A 49 8.52 -1.74 5.29
N ASN A 50 7.75 -1.88 4.21
CA ASN A 50 6.53 -2.66 4.21
C ASN A 50 6.81 -4.17 4.12
N GLU A 51 7.93 -4.60 3.54
CA GLU A 51 8.24 -6.02 3.32
C GLU A 51 8.51 -6.83 4.59
N GLU A 52 9.05 -6.24 5.66
CA GLU A 52 9.35 -6.99 6.90
C GLU A 52 8.12 -7.40 7.73
N GLY A 53 6.91 -6.94 7.36
CA GLY A 53 5.64 -7.34 7.99
C GLY A 53 4.53 -7.75 7.00
N SER A 54 4.82 -7.80 5.69
CA SER A 54 3.81 -7.80 4.63
C SER A 54 3.24 -9.18 4.27
N ASP A 55 4.07 -10.23 4.16
CA ASP A 55 3.65 -11.50 3.53
C ASP A 55 2.49 -12.18 4.27
N ARG A 56 2.55 -12.21 5.60
CA ARG A 56 1.47 -12.80 6.41
C ARG A 56 0.17 -12.00 6.31
N SER A 57 0.25 -10.67 6.40
CA SER A 57 -0.92 -9.80 6.40
C SER A 57 -1.61 -9.79 5.03
N SER A 58 -0.84 -9.72 3.94
CA SER A 58 -1.38 -9.77 2.58
C SER A 58 -2.06 -11.10 2.29
N LYS A 59 -1.42 -12.22 2.62
CA LYS A 59 -1.97 -13.57 2.41
C LYS A 59 -3.23 -13.83 3.23
N LEU A 60 -3.29 -13.33 4.46
CA LEU A 60 -4.49 -13.39 5.28
C LEU A 60 -5.65 -12.56 4.70
N GLN A 61 -5.35 -11.40 4.12
CA GLN A 61 -6.35 -10.57 3.44
C GLN A 61 -6.88 -11.26 2.17
N GLU A 62 -6.01 -11.92 1.41
CA GLU A 62 -6.42 -12.73 0.24
C GLU A 62 -7.37 -13.86 0.66
N VAL A 63 -7.02 -14.60 1.73
CA VAL A 63 -7.90 -15.65 2.29
C VAL A 63 -9.23 -15.04 2.74
N ALA A 64 -9.21 -13.91 3.44
CA ALA A 64 -10.43 -13.25 3.89
C ALA A 64 -11.33 -12.86 2.71
N HIS A 65 -10.76 -12.31 1.64
CA HIS A 65 -11.49 -11.93 0.44
C HIS A 65 -12.05 -13.16 -0.29
N GLN A 66 -11.22 -14.18 -0.53
CA GLN A 66 -11.59 -15.41 -1.23
C GLN A 66 -12.75 -16.15 -0.54
N TYR A 67 -12.73 -16.21 0.79
CA TYR A 67 -13.72 -16.94 1.58
C TYR A 67 -14.77 -16.04 2.24
N GLN A 68 -14.80 -14.75 1.89
CA GLN A 68 -15.78 -13.76 2.36
C GLN A 68 -15.83 -13.72 3.90
N LEU A 69 -14.67 -13.74 4.55
CA LEU A 69 -14.56 -13.57 6.00
C LEU A 69 -14.90 -12.12 6.35
N THR A 70 -15.65 -11.94 7.44
CA THR A 70 -15.84 -10.63 8.04
C THR A 70 -14.55 -10.17 8.71
N ASN A 71 -14.38 -8.86 8.90
CA ASN A 71 -13.23 -8.29 9.62
C ASN A 71 -13.01 -8.97 10.99
N ARG A 72 -14.10 -9.33 11.68
CA ARG A 72 -14.01 -9.98 12.98
C ARG A 72 -13.58 -11.44 12.89
N GLU A 73 -14.04 -12.16 11.87
CA GLU A 73 -13.60 -13.52 11.60
C GLU A 73 -12.12 -13.56 11.20
N LEU A 74 -11.66 -12.59 10.39
CA LEU A 74 -10.24 -12.45 10.04
C LEU A 74 -9.35 -12.24 11.28
N GLN A 75 -9.74 -11.34 12.18
CA GLN A 75 -9.00 -11.14 13.44
C GLN A 75 -8.92 -12.41 14.30
N VAL A 76 -10.01 -13.18 14.37
CA VAL A 76 -10.03 -14.46 15.09
C VAL A 76 -9.13 -15.49 14.39
N LEU A 77 -9.16 -15.54 13.06
CA LEU A 77 -8.34 -16.45 12.26
C LEU A 77 -6.84 -16.15 12.41
N ASP A 78 -6.44 -14.88 12.35
CA ASP A 78 -5.03 -14.50 12.49
C ASP A 78 -4.45 -14.91 13.85
N LEU A 79 -5.20 -14.65 14.94
CA LEU A 79 -4.79 -15.08 16.28
C LEU A 79 -4.76 -16.61 16.40
N LEU A 80 -5.71 -17.32 15.78
CA LEU A 80 -5.72 -18.78 15.74
C LEU A 80 -4.46 -19.33 15.05
N LEU A 81 -4.11 -18.79 13.88
CA LEU A 81 -2.94 -19.18 13.11
C LEU A 81 -1.63 -18.76 13.78
N SER A 82 -1.69 -17.77 14.67
CA SER A 82 -0.59 -17.41 15.58
C SER A 82 -0.45 -18.38 16.76
N GLY A 83 -1.21 -19.48 16.79
CA GLY A 83 -1.16 -20.50 17.84
C GLY A 83 -1.94 -20.13 19.10
N GLN A 84 -2.73 -19.06 19.10
CA GLN A 84 -3.49 -18.65 20.28
C GLN A 84 -4.65 -19.59 20.55
N ARG A 85 -4.85 -19.93 21.84
CA ARG A 85 -6.00 -20.72 22.28
C ARG A 85 -7.25 -19.84 22.35
N PRO A 86 -8.48 -20.38 22.14
CA PRO A 86 -9.72 -19.60 22.18
C PRO A 86 -9.92 -18.74 23.43
N GLN A 87 -9.40 -19.18 24.59
CA GLN A 87 -9.43 -18.43 25.83
C GLN A 87 -8.55 -17.17 25.79
N ILE A 88 -7.41 -17.22 25.09
CA ILE A 88 -6.52 -16.07 24.92
C ILE A 88 -7.11 -15.11 23.89
N ILE A 89 -7.62 -15.64 22.78
CA ILE A 89 -8.33 -14.86 21.74
C ILE A 89 -9.49 -14.09 22.37
N SER A 90 -10.28 -14.75 23.24
CA SER A 90 -11.38 -14.12 23.98
C SER A 90 -10.93 -12.92 24.80
N LYS A 91 -9.78 -13.03 25.50
CA LYS A 91 -9.20 -11.94 26.28
C LYS A 91 -8.67 -10.81 25.41
N GLN A 92 -7.85 -11.13 24.41
CA GLN A 92 -7.25 -10.14 23.51
C GLN A 92 -8.31 -9.32 22.75
N LEU A 93 -9.37 -10.00 22.32
CA LEU A 93 -10.44 -9.39 21.56
C LEU A 93 -11.58 -8.84 22.43
N SER A 94 -11.49 -8.96 23.77
CA SER A 94 -12.50 -8.52 24.75
C SER A 94 -13.93 -9.01 24.44
N ILE A 95 -14.07 -10.29 24.09
CA ILE A 95 -15.36 -10.93 23.78
C ILE A 95 -15.50 -12.26 24.52
N ALA A 96 -16.73 -12.70 24.77
CA ALA A 96 -16.98 -13.97 25.45
C ALA A 96 -16.39 -15.17 24.70
N LEU A 97 -15.90 -16.18 25.43
CA LEU A 97 -15.35 -17.42 24.87
C LEU A 97 -16.33 -18.11 23.90
N ASN A 98 -17.63 -18.11 24.22
CA ASN A 98 -18.66 -18.68 23.34
C ASN A 98 -18.80 -17.89 22.02
N THR A 99 -18.54 -16.58 22.03
CA THR A 99 -18.50 -15.76 20.83
C THR A 99 -17.30 -16.10 19.96
N VAL A 100 -16.12 -16.30 20.56
CA VAL A 100 -14.93 -16.79 19.83
C VAL A 100 -15.22 -18.14 19.17
N ARG A 101 -15.80 -19.10 19.91
CA ARG A 101 -16.19 -20.41 19.36
C ARG A 101 -17.18 -20.28 18.21
N ARG A 102 -18.16 -19.37 18.30
CA ARG A 102 -19.10 -19.09 17.21
C ARG A 102 -18.39 -18.54 15.97
N HIS A 103 -17.43 -17.61 16.15
CA HIS A 103 -16.60 -17.13 15.04
C HIS A 103 -15.79 -18.27 14.42
N LEU A 104 -15.14 -19.12 15.22
CA LEU A 104 -14.39 -20.28 14.73
C LEU A 104 -15.27 -21.25 13.93
N SER A 105 -16.49 -21.55 14.39
CA SER A 105 -17.42 -22.39 13.63
C SER A 105 -17.82 -21.77 12.29
N ALA A 106 -18.02 -20.45 12.24
CA ALA A 106 -18.33 -19.75 11.00
C ALA A 106 -17.12 -19.75 10.04
N ILE A 107 -15.91 -19.51 10.56
CA ILE A 107 -14.65 -19.58 9.82
C ILE A 107 -14.45 -20.97 9.23
N PHE A 108 -14.57 -22.04 10.04
CA PHE A 108 -14.36 -23.41 9.56
C PHE A 108 -15.36 -23.80 8.47
N ARG A 109 -16.62 -23.36 8.58
CA ARG A 109 -17.62 -23.55 7.53
C ARG A 109 -17.24 -22.80 6.24
N LYS A 110 -16.78 -21.55 6.35
CA LYS A 110 -16.37 -20.74 5.18
C LYS A 110 -15.12 -21.30 4.50
N LEU A 111 -14.12 -21.70 5.28
CA LEU A 111 -12.86 -22.28 4.80
C LEU A 111 -12.98 -23.76 4.37
N ASN A 112 -14.14 -24.39 4.60
CA ASN A 112 -14.39 -25.80 4.34
C ASN A 112 -13.36 -26.73 5.03
N VAL A 113 -13.12 -26.48 6.32
CA VAL A 113 -12.25 -27.31 7.18
C VAL A 113 -13.06 -27.86 8.36
N LYS A 114 -12.62 -28.99 8.91
CA LYS A 114 -13.34 -29.71 9.97
C LYS A 114 -12.72 -29.53 11.35
N SER A 115 -11.49 -29.03 11.43
CA SER A 115 -10.79 -28.87 12.71
C SER A 115 -9.86 -27.66 12.71
N GLN A 116 -9.50 -27.23 13.93
CA GLN A 116 -8.47 -26.21 14.13
C GLN A 116 -7.12 -26.67 13.56
N VAL A 117 -6.77 -27.95 13.72
CA VAL A 117 -5.52 -28.52 13.20
C VAL A 117 -5.48 -28.41 11.69
N GLU A 118 -6.53 -28.86 11.00
CA GLU A 118 -6.65 -28.76 9.54
C GLU A 118 -6.61 -27.30 9.06
N CYS A 119 -7.23 -26.38 9.82
CA CYS A 119 -7.17 -24.95 9.52
C CYS A 119 -5.74 -24.42 9.58
N ILE A 120 -4.97 -24.81 10.60
CA ILE A 120 -3.57 -24.40 10.76
C ILE A 120 -2.69 -25.06 9.68
N GLU A 121 -2.91 -26.33 9.35
CA GLU A 121 -2.15 -27.01 8.31
C GLU A 121 -2.35 -26.39 6.92
N LYS A 122 -3.57 -25.96 6.59
CA LYS A 122 -3.88 -25.39 5.27
C LYS A 122 -3.57 -23.91 5.14
N PHE A 123 -3.73 -23.14 6.22
CA PHE A 123 -3.67 -21.68 6.18
C PHE A 123 -2.60 -21.09 7.10
N GLY A 124 -1.84 -21.92 7.82
CA GLY A 124 -0.70 -21.49 8.60
C GLY A 124 0.39 -20.93 7.71
N VAL A 125 0.77 -19.68 7.99
CA VAL A 125 1.88 -18.93 7.41
C VAL A 125 2.89 -18.60 8.50
#